data_AF-A0A814UAM3-F1
#
_entry.id   AF-A0A814UAM3-F1
#
_cell.length_a   1.000
_cell.length_b   1.000
_cell.length_c   1.000
_cell.angle_alpha   90.00
_cell.angle_beta   90.00
_cell.angle_gamma   90.00
#
_symmetry.space_group_name_H-M   'P 1'
#
loop_
_entity.id
_entity.type
_entity.pdbx_description
1 polymer ?
#
loop_
_entity_poly.entity_id
_entity_poly.type
_entity_poly.pdbx_seq_one_letter_code
_entity_poly.pdbx_strand_id
1 'polypeptide(L)'
;SEKFAYESACDLVPDFRSRNGIYARLREEFPELPNPQSMFDIEYFTDDPRPFFRFAKEIWPGQYQPSLAHHFISELERQDKLLRNYTQNIDSLEHLCPITRLIQCHGSFSSATCRVCHHSVKSDEIKEEILQQKIPHCPKCPTDRPDAILKPDIVFFGEQLPDDFHKAISLDKTQCDLLIVMGSSLKVKPVSLVSELLSSDIPQILINRERLPHKTFDIELLGNCDVIINEICSRLSKIDPVFGQIKNVQEKFLKEIPYENFLPTQEPERKKQKLSTDNDDQQQQQPSSESELLTTETSSSPKQIFSSLKNSSVFNDESSYVYCPPRRYIFPGAEIDFSSDDDEEDDDDNDDDDDDNSSYETDDEEELPRKNVE
;
A
#
# COMPACT_ATOMS: atom_id res chain seq x y z
N SER A 1 -30.71 20.48 7.33
CA SER A 1 -29.34 20.53 7.85
C SER A 1 -28.69 19.19 7.60
N GLU A 2 -28.33 18.92 6.35
CA GLU A 2 -27.63 17.71 5.97
C GLU A 2 -26.15 17.91 6.27
N LYS A 3 -25.65 17.18 7.28
CA LYS A 3 -24.22 17.00 7.49
C LYS A 3 -23.73 16.04 6.40
N PHE A 4 -23.28 16.57 5.27
CA PHE A 4 -22.38 15.82 4.38
C PHE A 4 -21.04 15.73 5.09
N ALA A 5 -20.80 14.62 5.79
CA ALA A 5 -19.45 14.24 6.19
C ALA A 5 -18.69 13.93 4.89
N TYR A 6 -17.73 14.79 4.56
CA TYR A 6 -16.83 14.59 3.44
C TYR A 6 -15.77 13.57 3.88
N GLU A 7 -16.09 12.29 3.73
CA GLU A 7 -15.11 11.20 3.80
C GLU A 7 -14.34 11.17 2.47
N SER A 8 -13.01 11.03 2.57
CA SER A 8 -12.07 11.05 1.44
C SER A 8 -12.46 10.03 0.38
N ALA A 9 -12.13 10.24 -0.89
CA ALA A 9 -12.39 9.22 -1.91
C ALA A 9 -11.52 7.95 -1.76
N CYS A 10 -10.49 7.98 -0.89
CA CYS A 10 -9.86 6.75 -0.39
C CYS A 10 -10.78 5.95 0.56
N ASP A 11 -11.80 6.60 1.13
CA ASP A 11 -12.84 6.02 2.01
C ASP A 11 -14.18 5.81 1.27
N LEU A 12 -14.36 6.33 0.05
CA LEU A 12 -15.63 6.22 -0.69
C LEU A 12 -15.84 4.83 -1.30
N VAL A 13 -14.79 4.20 -1.84
CA VAL A 13 -14.83 2.76 -2.13
C VAL A 13 -14.62 2.06 -0.79
N PRO A 14 -15.55 1.19 -0.35
CA PRO A 14 -15.38 0.47 0.91
C PRO A 14 -13.99 -0.16 0.95
N ASP A 15 -13.18 0.20 1.95
CA ASP A 15 -11.88 -0.44 2.10
C ASP A 15 -12.09 -1.95 2.26
N PHE A 16 -11.29 -2.71 1.54
CA PHE A 16 -11.26 -4.15 1.63
C PHE A 16 -11.00 -4.60 3.07
N ARG A 17 -10.02 -3.98 3.75
CA ARG A 17 -9.38 -4.53 4.96
C ARG A 17 -9.83 -3.92 6.29
N SER A 18 -10.50 -2.77 6.26
CA SER A 18 -11.00 -2.10 7.46
C SER A 18 -11.95 -2.97 8.30
N ARG A 19 -12.09 -2.63 9.59
CA ARG A 19 -12.93 -3.36 10.57
C ARG A 19 -14.39 -3.56 10.13
N ASN A 20 -14.94 -2.60 9.36
CA ASN A 20 -16.29 -2.66 8.78
C ASN A 20 -16.24 -2.79 7.24
N GLY A 21 -15.09 -3.19 6.69
CA GLY A 21 -14.82 -3.29 5.26
C GLY A 21 -15.58 -4.42 4.57
N ILE A 22 -15.36 -4.57 3.26
CA ILE A 22 -15.99 -5.61 2.43
C ILE A 22 -15.72 -7.01 3.01
N TYR A 23 -14.49 -7.23 3.46
CA TYR A 23 -14.03 -8.52 3.97
C TYR A 23 -14.81 -9.00 5.21
N ALA A 24 -15.19 -8.09 6.10
CA ALA A 24 -15.98 -8.41 7.28
C ALA A 24 -17.40 -8.87 6.89
N ARG A 25 -18.05 -8.16 5.95
CA ARG A 25 -19.41 -8.48 5.47
C ARG A 25 -19.46 -9.76 4.65
N LEU A 26 -18.47 -9.99 3.79
CA LEU A 26 -18.42 -11.20 2.98
C LEU A 26 -18.23 -12.46 3.82
N ARG A 27 -17.50 -12.39 4.94
CA ARG A 27 -17.33 -13.53 5.85
C ARG A 27 -18.67 -13.95 6.50
N GLU A 28 -19.58 -13.00 6.72
CA GLU A 28 -20.93 -13.30 7.23
C GLU A 28 -21.82 -13.94 6.15
N GLU A 29 -21.75 -13.45 4.90
CA GLU A 29 -22.56 -13.95 3.78
C GLU A 29 -22.05 -15.27 3.20
N PHE A 30 -20.73 -15.50 3.23
CA PHE A 30 -20.06 -16.68 2.70
C PHE A 30 -19.09 -17.27 3.75
N PRO A 31 -19.59 -18.10 4.67
CA PRO A 31 -18.75 -18.68 5.74
C PRO A 31 -17.71 -19.69 5.22
N GLU A 32 -17.91 -20.23 4.02
CA GLU A 32 -17.01 -21.20 3.38
C GLU A 32 -15.74 -20.55 2.77
N LEU A 33 -15.73 -19.21 2.65
CA LEU A 33 -14.58 -18.47 2.12
C LEU A 33 -13.40 -18.55 3.13
N PRO A 34 -12.27 -19.21 2.79
CA PRO A 34 -11.18 -19.43 3.74
C PRO A 34 -10.62 -18.11 4.28
N ASN A 35 -10.44 -17.15 3.37
CA ASN A 35 -10.19 -15.78 3.71
C ASN A 35 -10.79 -14.86 2.64
N PRO A 36 -10.96 -13.56 2.94
CA PRO A 36 -11.60 -12.64 2.00
C PRO A 36 -10.82 -12.38 0.70
N GLN A 37 -9.51 -12.64 0.67
CA GLN A 37 -8.70 -12.50 -0.55
C GLN A 37 -8.99 -13.63 -1.55
N SER A 38 -9.47 -14.79 -1.07
CA SER A 38 -9.83 -15.93 -1.93
C SER A 38 -10.95 -15.61 -2.93
N MET A 39 -11.74 -14.55 -2.76
CA MET A 39 -12.70 -14.13 -3.79
C MET A 39 -12.02 -13.62 -5.08
N PHE A 40 -10.75 -13.24 -4.98
CA PHE A 40 -9.88 -12.88 -6.10
C PHE A 40 -8.89 -14.00 -6.40
N ASP A 41 -9.07 -15.21 -5.88
CA ASP A 41 -8.26 -16.37 -6.25
C ASP A 41 -8.88 -17.06 -7.46
N ILE A 42 -8.05 -17.39 -8.46
CA ILE A 42 -8.58 -17.90 -9.72
C ILE A 42 -9.08 -19.35 -9.64
N GLU A 43 -8.49 -20.16 -8.77
CA GLU A 43 -8.94 -21.53 -8.51
C GLU A 43 -10.28 -21.48 -7.78
N TYR A 44 -10.36 -20.66 -6.72
CA TYR A 44 -11.61 -20.46 -5.98
C TYR A 44 -12.72 -19.92 -6.89
N PHE A 45 -12.44 -18.96 -7.78
CA PHE A 45 -13.42 -18.43 -8.73
C PHE A 45 -13.94 -19.50 -9.70
N THR A 46 -13.09 -20.45 -10.07
CA THR A 46 -13.46 -21.56 -10.95
C THR A 46 -14.42 -22.52 -10.23
N ASP A 47 -14.23 -22.72 -8.93
CA ASP A 47 -15.10 -23.55 -8.09
C ASP A 47 -16.41 -22.85 -7.69
N ASP A 48 -16.33 -21.62 -7.19
CA ASP A 48 -17.47 -20.80 -6.79
C ASP A 48 -17.28 -19.30 -7.10
N PRO A 49 -17.84 -18.80 -8.21
CA PRO A 49 -17.75 -17.39 -8.59
C PRO A 49 -18.74 -16.48 -7.83
N ARG A 50 -19.67 -17.04 -7.05
CA ARG A 50 -20.76 -16.27 -6.41
C ARG A 50 -20.25 -15.16 -5.48
N PRO A 51 -19.22 -15.37 -4.64
CA PRO A 51 -18.74 -14.32 -3.76
C PRO A 51 -18.18 -13.12 -4.52
N PHE A 52 -17.43 -13.38 -5.59
CA PHE A 52 -16.91 -12.32 -6.45
C PHE A 52 -18.05 -11.51 -7.09
N PHE A 53 -19.07 -12.14 -7.68
CA PHE A 53 -20.16 -11.40 -8.32
C PHE A 53 -21.08 -10.68 -7.32
N ARG A 54 -21.23 -11.22 -6.10
CA ARG A 54 -21.89 -10.51 -4.99
C ARG A 54 -21.14 -9.22 -4.65
N PHE A 55 -19.82 -9.29 -4.65
CA PHE A 55 -18.93 -8.17 -4.40
C PHE A 55 -18.89 -7.17 -5.57
N ALA A 56 -18.77 -7.65 -6.81
CA ALA A 56 -18.64 -6.83 -8.02
C ALA A 56 -19.77 -5.81 -8.19
N LYS A 57 -20.98 -6.12 -7.71
CA LYS A 57 -22.12 -5.20 -7.67
C LYS A 57 -21.85 -3.95 -6.83
N GLU A 58 -21.15 -4.08 -5.70
CA GLU A 58 -20.91 -2.97 -4.78
C GLU A 58 -19.86 -2.00 -5.32
N ILE A 59 -18.86 -2.51 -6.04
CA ILE A 59 -17.76 -1.69 -6.57
C ILE A 59 -17.90 -1.38 -8.06
N TRP A 60 -19.06 -1.65 -8.66
CA TRP A 60 -19.26 -1.41 -10.08
C TRP A 60 -19.01 0.06 -10.44
N PRO A 61 -18.21 0.35 -11.50
CA PRO A 61 -17.86 1.72 -11.85
C PRO A 61 -19.06 2.66 -12.05
N GLY A 62 -18.88 3.93 -11.67
CA GLY A 62 -19.87 5.00 -11.82
C GLY A 62 -20.64 5.38 -10.55
N GLN A 63 -20.35 4.74 -9.41
CA GLN A 63 -20.96 5.06 -8.12
C GLN A 63 -20.13 6.05 -7.28
N TYR A 64 -18.86 6.26 -7.65
CA TYR A 64 -17.87 6.99 -6.84
C TYR A 64 -17.30 8.19 -7.60
N GLN A 65 -16.71 9.13 -6.86
CA GLN A 65 -16.05 10.31 -7.39
C GLN A 65 -14.54 10.24 -7.12
N PRO A 66 -13.70 10.78 -8.01
CA PRO A 66 -12.25 10.84 -7.79
C PRO A 66 -11.86 11.66 -6.55
N SER A 67 -10.78 11.24 -5.90
CA SER A 67 -10.20 11.94 -4.75
C SER A 67 -9.36 13.16 -5.13
N LEU A 68 -8.92 13.91 -4.12
CA LEU A 68 -7.94 14.96 -4.32
C LEU A 68 -6.62 14.38 -4.86
N ALA A 69 -6.21 13.21 -4.39
CA ALA A 69 -5.04 12.51 -4.95
C ALA A 69 -5.18 12.23 -6.47
N HIS A 70 -6.34 11.78 -6.94
CA HIS A 70 -6.58 11.57 -8.39
C HIS A 70 -6.45 12.88 -9.18
N HIS A 71 -7.05 13.96 -8.66
CA HIS A 71 -6.94 15.28 -9.29
C HIS A 71 -5.51 15.82 -9.26
N PHE A 72 -4.74 15.55 -8.21
CA PHE A 72 -3.31 15.89 -8.13
C PHE A 72 -2.48 15.16 -9.17
N ILE A 73 -2.66 13.84 -9.32
CA ILE A 73 -1.98 13.04 -10.36
C ILE A 73 -2.33 13.56 -11.76
N SER A 74 -3.60 13.86 -12.00
CA SER A 74 -4.05 14.46 -13.26
C SER A 74 -3.40 15.80 -13.55
N GLU A 75 -3.20 16.64 -12.54
CA GLU A 75 -2.49 17.91 -12.69
C GLU A 75 -0.99 17.71 -12.97
N LEU A 76 -0.34 16.72 -12.34
CA LEU A 76 1.04 16.36 -12.68
C LEU A 76 1.17 15.94 -14.15
N GLU A 77 0.20 15.19 -14.69
CA GLU A 77 0.19 14.85 -16.12
C GLU A 77 -0.01 16.08 -17.01
N ARG A 78 -0.92 16.97 -16.64
CA ARG A 78 -1.17 18.22 -17.38
C ARG A 78 0.06 19.13 -17.44
N GLN A 79 0.92 19.05 -16.44
CA GLN A 79 2.21 19.76 -16.35
C GLN A 79 3.37 18.99 -16.99
N ASP A 80 3.10 17.86 -17.64
CA ASP A 80 4.08 16.94 -18.23
C ASP A 80 5.14 16.43 -17.22
N LYS A 81 4.75 16.32 -15.95
CA LYS A 81 5.59 15.82 -14.84
C LYS A 81 5.31 14.36 -14.48
N LEU A 82 4.18 13.80 -14.92
CA LEU A 82 3.84 12.41 -14.69
C LEU A 82 4.44 11.54 -15.79
N LEU A 83 5.44 10.72 -15.49
CA LEU A 83 5.93 9.69 -16.43
C LEU A 83 4.88 8.59 -16.62
N ARG A 84 4.37 8.05 -15.50
CA ARG A 84 3.34 7.01 -15.47
C ARG A 84 2.64 6.96 -14.12
N ASN A 85 1.35 6.63 -14.13
CA ASN A 85 0.59 6.21 -12.97
C ASN A 85 0.35 4.69 -13.02
N TYR A 86 1.00 3.94 -12.14
CA TYR A 86 0.78 2.50 -11.96
C TYR A 86 -0.25 2.30 -10.85
N THR A 87 -1.49 1.97 -11.20
CA THR A 87 -2.56 1.75 -10.23
C THR A 87 -2.80 0.27 -9.98
N GLN A 88 -3.00 -0.10 -8.72
CA GLN A 88 -3.47 -1.43 -8.31
C GLN A 88 -5.01 -1.47 -8.18
N ASN A 89 -5.66 -0.30 -8.29
CA ASN A 89 -7.10 -0.17 -8.16
C ASN A 89 -7.80 -0.71 -9.41
N ILE A 90 -9.01 -1.23 -9.20
CA ILE A 90 -9.87 -1.77 -10.25
C ILE A 90 -11.12 -0.92 -10.48
N ASP A 91 -11.31 0.13 -9.68
CA ASP A 91 -12.49 1.02 -9.67
C ASP A 91 -12.60 1.94 -10.89
N SER A 92 -11.50 2.10 -11.65
CA SER A 92 -11.42 2.93 -12.86
C SER A 92 -11.67 4.43 -12.61
N LEU A 93 -11.51 4.92 -11.38
CA LEU A 93 -11.67 6.34 -11.04
C LEU A 93 -10.65 7.24 -11.75
N GLU A 94 -9.50 6.68 -12.12
CA GLU A 94 -8.46 7.40 -12.85
C GLU A 94 -8.95 7.92 -14.20
N HIS A 95 -9.93 7.27 -14.84
CA HIS A 95 -10.53 7.70 -16.11
C HIS A 95 -11.55 8.85 -15.97
N LEU A 96 -12.10 9.05 -14.77
CA LEU A 96 -12.94 10.21 -14.49
C LEU A 96 -12.10 11.48 -14.27
N CYS A 97 -10.81 11.29 -14.01
CA CYS A 97 -9.79 12.30 -14.23
C CYS A 97 -9.20 12.10 -15.64
N PRO A 98 -8.75 13.14 -16.35
CA PRO A 98 -8.11 12.97 -17.66
C PRO A 98 -6.66 12.43 -17.53
N ILE A 99 -6.45 11.34 -16.79
CA ILE A 99 -5.15 10.66 -16.64
C ILE A 99 -5.01 9.66 -17.79
N THR A 100 -4.07 9.89 -18.70
CA THR A 100 -3.85 9.04 -19.88
C THR A 100 -2.58 8.22 -19.78
N ARG A 101 -1.59 8.65 -19.00
CA ARG A 101 -0.36 7.89 -18.71
C ARG A 101 -0.59 6.83 -17.63
N LEU A 102 -1.61 5.99 -17.80
CA LEU A 102 -2.12 5.03 -16.81
C LEU A 102 -1.75 3.59 -17.17
N ILE A 103 -1.38 2.80 -16.14
CA ILE A 103 -1.29 1.33 -16.20
C ILE A 103 -2.14 0.75 -15.07
N GLN A 104 -3.22 0.06 -15.42
CA GLN A 104 -4.05 -0.69 -14.48
C GLN A 104 -3.42 -2.06 -14.24
N CYS A 105 -2.58 -2.16 -13.22
CA CYS A 105 -1.72 -3.32 -12.97
C CYS A 105 -2.55 -4.59 -12.73
N HIS A 106 -3.70 -4.46 -12.06
CA HIS A 106 -4.62 -5.57 -11.80
C HIS A 106 -5.84 -5.55 -12.72
N GLY A 107 -5.74 -4.92 -13.89
CA GLY A 107 -6.85 -4.83 -14.84
C GLY A 107 -8.01 -3.96 -14.34
N SER A 108 -9.20 -4.15 -14.92
CA SER A 108 -10.38 -3.33 -14.59
C SER A 108 -11.69 -3.97 -15.02
N PHE A 109 -12.80 -3.41 -14.55
CA PHE A 109 -14.14 -3.71 -15.07
C PHE A 109 -14.41 -3.04 -16.42
N SER A 110 -13.44 -2.91 -17.34
CA SER A 110 -13.67 -2.31 -18.67
C SER A 110 -14.22 -3.32 -19.69
N SER A 111 -13.79 -4.57 -19.57
CA SER A 111 -14.27 -5.71 -20.34
C SER A 111 -14.35 -6.97 -19.48
N ALA A 112 -14.95 -8.03 -20.03
CA ALA A 112 -14.97 -9.34 -19.43
C ALA A 112 -14.73 -10.42 -20.48
N THR A 113 -13.98 -11.45 -20.11
CA THR A 113 -13.56 -12.52 -21.00
C THR A 113 -14.06 -13.87 -20.52
N CYS A 114 -14.59 -14.66 -21.46
CA CYS A 114 -14.99 -16.03 -21.16
C CYS A 114 -13.77 -16.88 -20.80
N ARG A 115 -13.85 -17.58 -19.67
CA ARG A 115 -12.81 -18.49 -19.17
C ARG A 115 -12.54 -19.70 -20.07
N VAL A 116 -13.49 -20.06 -20.94
CA VAL A 116 -13.43 -21.27 -21.76
C VAL A 116 -13.03 -20.96 -23.20
N CYS A 117 -13.73 -20.04 -23.87
CA CYS A 117 -13.53 -19.76 -25.30
C CYS A 117 -12.81 -18.43 -25.58
N HIS A 118 -12.42 -17.69 -24.54
CA HIS A 118 -11.76 -16.38 -24.62
C HIS A 118 -12.55 -15.31 -25.40
N HIS A 119 -13.86 -15.50 -25.56
CA HIS A 119 -14.72 -14.45 -26.09
C HIS A 119 -14.80 -13.29 -25.10
N SER A 120 -14.37 -12.11 -25.53
CA SER A 120 -14.40 -10.87 -24.75
C SER A 120 -15.62 -10.02 -25.12
N VAL A 121 -16.22 -9.39 -24.10
CA VAL A 121 -17.37 -8.48 -24.19
C VAL A 121 -17.07 -7.20 -23.43
N LYS A 122 -17.77 -6.11 -23.75
CA LYS A 122 -17.67 -4.87 -22.95
C LYS A 122 -18.44 -5.02 -21.64
N SER A 123 -17.99 -4.34 -20.60
CA SER A 123 -18.62 -4.46 -19.28
C SER A 123 -20.08 -4.02 -19.23
N ASP A 124 -20.51 -3.09 -20.08
CA ASP A 124 -21.92 -2.70 -20.18
C ASP A 124 -22.83 -3.87 -20.59
N GLU A 125 -22.31 -4.86 -21.31
CA GLU A 125 -23.07 -6.04 -21.76
C GLU A 125 -23.41 -6.99 -20.60
N ILE A 126 -22.57 -7.06 -19.57
CA ILE A 126 -22.77 -7.92 -18.38
C ILE A 126 -23.26 -7.15 -17.16
N LYS A 127 -23.34 -5.82 -17.25
CA LYS A 127 -23.68 -4.91 -16.15
C LYS A 127 -25.02 -5.25 -15.50
N GLU A 128 -26.08 -5.39 -16.30
CA GLU A 128 -27.42 -5.65 -15.78
C GLU A 128 -27.50 -6.98 -15.03
N GLU A 129 -26.82 -8.01 -15.54
CA GLU A 129 -26.77 -9.33 -14.91
C GLU A 129 -26.08 -9.25 -13.54
N ILE A 130 -24.93 -8.59 -13.46
CA ILE A 130 -24.18 -8.42 -12.20
C ILE A 130 -24.98 -7.61 -11.18
N LEU A 131 -25.64 -6.52 -11.60
CA LEU A 131 -26.48 -5.71 -10.70
C LEU A 131 -27.69 -6.49 -10.17
N GLN A 132 -28.23 -7.41 -10.97
CA GLN A 132 -29.27 -8.37 -10.58
C GLN A 132 -28.73 -9.59 -9.79
N GLN A 133 -27.42 -9.63 -9.50
CA GLN A 133 -26.73 -10.72 -8.81
C GLN A 133 -26.86 -12.07 -9.54
N LYS A 134 -26.83 -12.01 -10.86
CA LYS A 134 -26.72 -13.18 -11.74
C LYS A 134 -25.28 -13.31 -12.22
N ILE A 135 -24.82 -14.54 -12.37
CA ILE A 135 -23.51 -14.84 -12.94
C ILE A 135 -23.61 -14.72 -14.46
N PRO A 136 -22.83 -13.84 -15.11
CA PRO A 136 -22.87 -13.69 -16.56
C PRO A 136 -22.22 -14.89 -17.25
N HIS A 137 -22.99 -15.61 -18.05
CA HIS A 137 -22.52 -16.75 -18.84
C HIS A 137 -22.19 -16.35 -20.28
N CYS A 138 -21.22 -17.04 -20.87
CA CYS A 138 -20.76 -16.74 -22.21
C CYS A 138 -21.82 -17.10 -23.27
N PRO A 139 -22.24 -16.15 -24.13
CA PRO A 139 -23.24 -16.41 -25.17
C PRO A 139 -22.71 -17.25 -26.34
N LYS A 140 -21.40 -17.49 -26.41
CA LYS A 140 -20.75 -18.28 -27.48
C LYS A 140 -20.53 -19.74 -27.08
N CYS A 141 -20.54 -20.05 -25.79
CA CYS A 141 -20.36 -21.41 -25.33
C CYS A 141 -21.71 -22.15 -25.28
N PRO A 142 -21.69 -23.49 -25.39
CA PRO A 142 -22.86 -24.31 -25.12
C PRO A 142 -23.47 -24.05 -23.74
N THR A 143 -24.80 -24.07 -23.64
CA THR A 143 -25.53 -23.77 -22.38
C THR A 143 -25.37 -24.82 -21.30
N ASP A 144 -24.87 -26.01 -21.64
CA ASP A 144 -24.53 -27.10 -20.73
C ASP A 144 -23.12 -26.97 -20.13
N ARG A 145 -22.41 -25.86 -20.40
CA ARG A 145 -21.11 -25.52 -19.79
C ARG A 145 -21.29 -24.52 -18.64
N PRO A 146 -21.47 -24.99 -17.38
CA PRO A 146 -21.62 -24.09 -16.23
C PRO A 146 -20.36 -23.27 -15.94
N ASP A 147 -19.19 -23.75 -16.35
CA ASP A 147 -17.88 -23.10 -16.24
C ASP A 147 -17.64 -21.99 -17.27
N ALA A 148 -18.50 -21.87 -18.29
CA ALA A 148 -18.41 -20.84 -19.32
C ALA A 148 -18.90 -19.47 -18.81
N ILE A 149 -18.19 -18.92 -17.84
CA ILE A 149 -18.49 -17.65 -17.17
C ILE A 149 -17.67 -16.53 -17.82
N LEU A 150 -18.30 -15.36 -17.97
CA LEU A 150 -17.63 -14.12 -18.36
C LEU A 150 -17.02 -13.48 -17.11
N LYS A 151 -15.70 -13.64 -16.93
CA LYS A 151 -14.97 -13.03 -15.82
C LYS A 151 -14.56 -11.60 -16.23
N PRO A 152 -14.86 -10.55 -15.44
CA PRO A 152 -14.25 -9.24 -15.65
C PRO A 152 -12.73 -9.34 -15.77
N ASP A 153 -12.13 -8.52 -16.62
CA ASP A 153 -10.69 -8.54 -16.92
C ASP A 153 -9.87 -7.86 -15.80
N ILE A 154 -10.09 -8.34 -14.58
CA ILE A 154 -9.33 -8.06 -13.36
C ILE A 154 -8.39 -9.23 -13.12
N VAL A 155 -7.15 -8.94 -12.76
CA VAL A 155 -6.14 -9.95 -12.44
C VAL A 155 -6.45 -10.56 -11.08
N PHE A 156 -6.66 -11.87 -11.06
CA PHE A 156 -6.84 -12.65 -9.83
C PHE A 156 -5.48 -13.19 -9.34
N PHE A 157 -5.38 -13.56 -8.07
CA PHE A 157 -4.26 -14.35 -7.56
C PHE A 157 -4.15 -15.65 -8.37
N GLY A 158 -2.91 -15.99 -8.74
CA GLY A 158 -2.61 -17.08 -9.67
C GLY A 158 -2.61 -16.66 -11.15
N GLU A 159 -3.08 -15.45 -11.50
CA GLU A 159 -3.00 -14.91 -12.87
C GLU A 159 -1.76 -14.02 -13.06
N GLN A 160 -1.28 -13.97 -14.31
CA GLN A 160 -0.22 -13.04 -14.70
C GLN A 160 -0.77 -11.63 -14.86
N LEU A 161 0.05 -10.61 -14.59
CA LEU A 161 -0.30 -9.23 -14.88
C LEU A 161 -0.34 -8.99 -16.39
N PRO A 162 -1.04 -7.94 -16.85
CA PRO A 162 -1.07 -7.58 -18.26
C PRO A 162 0.35 -7.30 -18.78
N ASP A 163 0.66 -7.76 -20.00
CA ASP A 163 1.95 -7.51 -20.66
C ASP A 163 2.36 -6.03 -20.66
N ASP A 164 1.37 -5.14 -20.73
CA ASP A 164 1.58 -3.70 -20.77
C ASP A 164 2.25 -3.18 -19.49
N PHE A 165 2.03 -3.83 -18.34
CA PHE A 165 2.77 -3.55 -17.11
C PHE A 165 4.28 -3.80 -17.29
N HIS A 166 4.64 -5.00 -17.76
CA HIS A 166 6.04 -5.39 -17.94
C HIS A 166 6.74 -4.54 -19.01
N LYS A 167 6.04 -4.23 -20.11
CA LYS A 167 6.54 -3.34 -21.17
C LYS A 167 6.77 -1.93 -20.63
N ALA A 168 5.79 -1.35 -19.95
CA ALA A 168 5.88 0.01 -19.42
C ALA A 168 7.02 0.13 -18.42
N ILE A 169 7.11 -0.77 -17.42
CA ILE A 169 8.14 -0.66 -16.38
C ILE A 169 9.55 -0.84 -16.93
N SER A 170 9.71 -1.68 -17.97
CA SER A 170 11.00 -1.88 -18.63
C SER A 170 11.55 -0.60 -19.29
N LEU A 171 10.65 0.27 -19.77
CA LEU A 171 10.98 1.56 -20.41
C LEU A 171 11.06 2.69 -19.40
N ASP A 172 10.15 2.70 -18.43
CA ASP A 172 10.00 3.81 -17.48
C ASP A 172 11.14 3.79 -16.44
N LYS A 173 11.67 2.62 -16.07
CA LYS A 173 12.75 2.50 -15.07
C LYS A 173 14.03 3.30 -15.40
N THR A 174 14.27 3.57 -16.68
CA THR A 174 15.44 4.35 -17.14
C THR A 174 15.16 5.85 -17.27
N GLN A 175 13.89 6.25 -17.15
CA GLN A 175 13.44 7.63 -17.33
C GLN A 175 12.92 8.25 -16.03
N CYS A 176 12.52 7.42 -15.07
CA CYS A 176 12.03 7.85 -13.77
C CYS A 176 13.13 8.58 -12.99
N ASP A 177 12.78 9.74 -12.42
CA ASP A 177 13.63 10.58 -11.59
C ASP A 177 13.07 10.80 -10.17
N LEU A 178 11.84 10.35 -9.91
CA LEU A 178 11.17 10.37 -8.61
C LEU A 178 10.09 9.27 -8.56
N LEU A 179 10.08 8.47 -7.49
CA LEU A 179 9.00 7.53 -7.19
C LEU A 179 8.14 8.06 -6.03
N ILE A 180 6.82 8.09 -6.23
CA ILE A 180 5.84 8.36 -5.17
C ILE A 180 4.96 7.13 -5.04
N VAL A 181 4.98 6.50 -3.86
CA VAL A 181 4.06 5.42 -3.48
C VAL A 181 2.96 6.04 -2.63
N MET A 182 1.71 5.89 -3.08
CA MET A 182 0.57 6.52 -2.42
C MET A 182 -0.54 5.50 -2.15
N GLY A 183 -0.99 5.40 -0.89
CA GLY A 183 -2.15 4.61 -0.51
C GLY A 183 -2.04 3.11 -0.79
N SER A 184 -0.83 2.53 -0.68
CA SER A 184 -0.61 1.10 -0.91
C SER A 184 0.31 0.51 0.15
N SER A 185 0.00 -0.72 0.58
CA SER A 185 0.86 -1.51 1.46
C SER A 185 1.99 -2.24 0.73
N LEU A 186 2.00 -2.23 -0.61
CA LEU A 186 2.98 -2.91 -1.45
C LEU A 186 3.27 -4.36 -1.01
N LYS A 187 2.22 -5.13 -0.70
CA LYS A 187 2.33 -6.54 -0.33
C LYS A 187 2.20 -7.49 -1.53
N VAL A 188 1.62 -7.02 -2.63
CA VAL A 188 1.29 -7.87 -3.80
C VAL A 188 2.37 -7.73 -4.87
N LYS A 189 3.08 -8.83 -5.13
CA LYS A 189 4.00 -8.93 -6.28
C LYS A 189 3.19 -9.00 -7.58
N PRO A 190 3.73 -8.49 -8.70
CA PRO A 190 5.04 -7.89 -8.90
C PRO A 190 5.04 -6.37 -8.70
N VAL A 191 3.89 -5.73 -8.46
CA VAL A 191 3.82 -4.26 -8.30
C VAL A 191 4.66 -3.79 -7.10
N SER A 192 4.70 -4.56 -6.02
CA SER A 192 5.55 -4.29 -4.87
C SER A 192 7.05 -4.22 -5.19
N LEU A 193 7.49 -4.85 -6.28
CA LEU A 193 8.90 -4.88 -6.69
C LEU A 193 9.33 -3.63 -7.45
N VAL A 194 8.38 -2.78 -7.88
CA VAL A 194 8.70 -1.56 -8.64
C VAL A 194 9.73 -0.67 -7.92
N SER A 195 9.63 -0.53 -6.60
CA SER A 195 10.59 0.24 -5.79
C SER A 195 12.02 -0.29 -5.85
N GLU A 196 12.19 -1.60 -6.05
CA GLU A 196 13.48 -2.29 -6.10
C GLU A 196 14.05 -2.37 -7.52
N LEU A 197 13.20 -2.23 -8.54
CA LEU A 197 13.61 -2.21 -9.94
C LEU A 197 14.24 -0.88 -10.38
N LEU A 198 13.96 0.19 -9.64
CA LEU A 198 14.50 1.52 -9.88
C LEU A 198 15.93 1.66 -9.34
N SER A 199 16.71 2.53 -9.96
CA SER A 199 18.06 2.85 -9.49
C SER A 199 18.01 3.47 -8.09
N SER A 200 19.01 3.15 -7.25
CA SER A 200 19.05 3.56 -5.84
C SER A 200 19.24 5.07 -5.62
N ASP A 201 19.62 5.81 -6.66
CA ASP A 201 19.74 7.27 -6.64
C ASP A 201 18.41 7.99 -6.87
N ILE A 202 17.37 7.29 -7.34
CA ILE A 202 16.04 7.85 -7.57
C ILE A 202 15.36 8.03 -6.20
N PRO A 203 15.00 9.26 -5.80
CA PRO A 203 14.34 9.50 -4.54
C PRO A 203 12.97 8.80 -4.48
N GLN A 204 12.65 8.21 -3.32
CA GLN A 204 11.38 7.51 -3.10
C GLN A 204 10.60 8.11 -1.92
N ILE A 205 9.35 8.50 -2.17
CA ILE A 205 8.46 9.09 -1.18
C ILE A 205 7.28 8.16 -0.92
N LEU A 206 7.01 7.87 0.36
CA LEU A 206 5.81 7.18 0.80
C LEU A 206 4.77 8.18 1.30
N ILE A 207 3.54 8.04 0.81
CA ILE A 207 2.34 8.73 1.30
C ILE A 207 1.31 7.65 1.66
N ASN A 208 1.19 7.30 2.94
CA ASN A 208 0.34 6.19 3.34
C ASN A 208 -0.16 6.37 4.79
N ARG A 209 -1.22 5.66 5.19
CA ARG A 209 -1.67 5.71 6.59
C ARG A 209 -0.66 5.05 7.55
N GLU A 210 -0.07 3.95 7.11
CA GLU A 210 0.87 3.15 7.87
C GLU A 210 2.27 3.14 7.22
N ARG A 211 3.29 2.90 8.04
CA ARG A 211 4.66 2.64 7.56
C ARG A 211 4.69 1.26 6.90
N LEU A 212 5.64 1.05 5.98
CA LEU A 212 5.93 -0.25 5.36
C LEU A 212 7.28 -0.77 5.87
N PRO A 213 7.33 -1.63 6.91
CA PRO A 213 8.60 -2.10 7.49
C PRO A 213 9.49 -2.86 6.51
N HIS A 214 8.88 -3.54 5.53
CA HIS A 214 9.55 -4.31 4.48
C HIS A 214 10.07 -3.45 3.32
N LYS A 215 9.99 -2.12 3.41
CA LYS A 215 10.43 -1.17 2.38
C LYS A 215 11.16 0.02 2.98
N THR A 216 12.12 0.56 2.23
CA THR A 216 12.87 1.76 2.63
C THR A 216 12.53 2.92 1.71
N PHE A 217 12.06 4.03 2.29
CA PHE A 217 11.77 5.27 1.57
C PHE A 217 12.65 6.40 2.08
N ASP A 218 12.97 7.37 1.23
CA ASP A 218 13.71 8.56 1.62
C ASP A 218 12.88 9.47 2.52
N ILE A 219 11.58 9.60 2.21
CA ILE A 219 10.64 10.45 2.94
C ILE A 219 9.38 9.63 3.21
N GLU A 220 8.93 9.64 4.47
CA GLU A 220 7.67 9.01 4.89
C GLU A 220 6.69 10.07 5.34
N LEU A 221 5.58 10.22 4.61
CA LEU A 221 4.43 11.06 4.96
C LEU A 221 3.29 10.14 5.40
N LEU A 222 3.09 10.04 6.71
CA LEU A 222 2.17 9.08 7.32
C LEU A 222 0.85 9.76 7.68
N GLY A 223 -0.29 9.30 7.17
CA GLY A 223 -1.61 9.87 7.43
C GLY A 223 -2.62 9.65 6.32
N ASN A 224 -3.77 10.31 6.40
CA ASN A 224 -4.75 10.30 5.31
C ASN A 224 -4.15 10.93 4.05
N CYS A 225 -4.20 10.21 2.92
CA CYS A 225 -3.58 10.64 1.67
C CYS A 225 -4.10 12.00 1.19
N ASP A 226 -5.41 12.25 1.22
CA ASP A 226 -5.97 13.54 0.76
C ASP A 226 -5.55 14.70 1.66
N VAL A 227 -5.37 14.47 2.97
CA VAL A 227 -4.84 15.50 3.89
C VAL A 227 -3.40 15.86 3.54
N ILE A 228 -2.57 14.85 3.28
CA ILE A 228 -1.16 15.04 2.89
C ILE A 228 -1.07 15.74 1.52
N ILE A 229 -1.83 15.28 0.53
CA ILE A 229 -1.88 15.89 -0.80
C ILE A 229 -2.37 17.34 -0.71
N ASN A 230 -3.35 17.64 0.15
CA ASN A 230 -3.79 19.02 0.37
C ASN A 230 -2.65 19.92 0.87
N GLU A 231 -1.85 19.45 1.83
CA GLU A 231 -0.69 20.18 2.32
C GLU A 231 0.37 20.34 1.23
N ILE A 232 0.64 19.31 0.43
CA ILE A 232 1.58 19.37 -0.71
C ILE A 232 1.10 20.40 -1.74
N CYS A 233 -0.16 20.33 -2.16
CA CYS A 233 -0.76 21.30 -3.09
C CYS A 233 -0.67 22.74 -2.55
N SER A 234 -0.92 22.92 -1.25
CA SER A 234 -0.81 24.23 -0.58
C SER A 234 0.62 24.76 -0.53
N ARG A 235 1.63 23.90 -0.44
CA ARG A 235 3.04 24.30 -0.52
C ARG A 235 3.47 24.59 -1.96
N LEU A 236 3.04 23.76 -2.90
CA LEU A 236 3.32 23.93 -4.32
C LEU A 236 2.65 25.18 -4.89
N SER A 237 1.47 25.56 -4.39
CA SER A 237 0.75 26.77 -4.84
C SER A 237 1.53 28.08 -4.64
N LYS A 238 2.50 28.09 -3.72
CA LYS A 238 3.42 29.22 -3.50
C LYS A 238 4.45 29.37 -4.63
N ILE A 239 4.68 28.30 -5.39
CA ILE A 239 5.64 28.23 -6.50
C ILE A 239 4.89 28.27 -7.83
N ASP A 240 3.85 27.44 -7.96
CA ASP A 240 2.97 27.36 -9.11
C ASP A 240 1.50 27.41 -8.64
N PRO A 241 0.80 28.56 -8.83
CA PRO A 241 -0.55 28.77 -8.33
C PRO A 241 -1.59 27.74 -8.80
N VAL A 242 -1.31 26.97 -9.86
CA VAL A 242 -2.26 25.99 -10.38
C VAL A 242 -2.56 24.87 -9.39
N PHE A 243 -1.61 24.50 -8.53
CA PHE A 243 -1.83 23.50 -7.50
C PHE A 243 -2.82 23.96 -6.43
N GLY A 244 -3.00 25.27 -6.24
CA GLY A 244 -4.05 25.84 -5.38
C GLY A 244 -5.44 25.84 -6.02
N GLN A 245 -5.54 25.60 -7.33
CA GLN A 245 -6.80 25.58 -8.10
C GLN A 245 -7.30 24.16 -8.37
N ILE A 246 -6.55 23.14 -7.95
CA ILE A 246 -6.96 21.74 -8.07
C ILE A 246 -8.28 21.55 -7.32
N LYS A 247 -9.21 20.83 -7.95
CA LYS A 247 -10.53 20.55 -7.38
C LYS A 247 -10.38 19.85 -6.02
N ASN A 248 -11.15 20.30 -5.03
CA ASN A 248 -11.18 19.80 -3.65
C ASN A 248 -9.97 20.17 -2.78
N VAL A 249 -9.04 21.00 -3.24
CA VAL A 249 -8.02 21.60 -2.34
C VAL A 249 -8.71 22.53 -1.34
N GLN A 250 -8.41 22.35 -0.06
CA GLN A 250 -8.88 23.16 1.05
C GLN A 250 -7.79 24.13 1.52
N GLU A 251 -8.18 25.37 1.81
CA GLU A 251 -7.32 26.38 2.45
C GLU A 251 -7.15 26.14 3.96
N LYS A 252 -7.04 24.88 4.40
CA LYS A 252 -6.79 24.53 5.80
C LYS A 252 -5.30 24.19 5.96
N PHE A 253 -4.53 25.18 6.41
CA PHE A 253 -3.10 24.99 6.68
C PHE A 253 -2.90 24.20 7.97
N LEU A 254 -2.12 23.14 7.89
CA LEU A 254 -1.72 22.39 9.07
C LEU A 254 -0.56 23.11 9.77
N LYS A 255 -0.63 23.14 11.10
CA LYS A 255 0.45 23.68 11.94
C LYS A 255 1.41 22.56 12.33
N GLU A 256 2.70 22.80 12.15
CA GLU A 256 3.72 21.90 12.67
C GLU A 256 3.77 21.99 14.20
N ILE A 257 3.68 20.83 14.86
CA ILE A 257 3.95 20.71 16.30
C ILE A 257 5.41 20.27 16.46
N PRO A 258 6.22 21.01 17.23
CA PRO A 258 7.60 20.67 17.49
C PRO A 258 7.74 19.26 18.06
N TYR A 259 8.66 18.48 17.49
CA TYR A 259 8.96 17.11 17.93
C TYR A 259 9.39 17.05 19.40
N GLU A 260 10.07 18.09 19.87
CA GLU A 260 10.63 18.20 21.21
C GLU A 260 9.56 18.15 22.30
N ASN A 261 8.30 18.49 21.96
CA ASN A 261 7.17 18.41 22.87
C ASN A 261 6.84 16.98 23.30
N PHE A 262 7.35 15.98 22.58
CA PHE A 262 7.10 14.56 22.82
C PHE A 262 8.32 13.83 23.39
N LEU A 263 9.42 14.55 23.65
CA LEU A 263 10.57 14.00 24.36
C LEU A 263 10.22 13.82 25.84
N PRO A 264 10.60 12.71 26.47
CA PRO A 264 10.36 12.51 27.90
C PRO A 264 11.04 13.63 28.71
N THR A 265 10.27 14.30 29.56
CA THR A 265 10.82 15.26 30.52
C THR A 265 11.68 14.52 31.54
N GLN A 266 12.93 14.94 31.71
CA GLN A 266 13.75 14.49 32.83
C GLN A 266 13.01 14.87 34.13
N GLU A 267 12.58 13.89 34.92
CA GLU A 267 12.08 14.17 36.27
C GLU A 267 13.20 14.88 37.06
N PRO A 268 12.93 16.02 37.73
CA PRO A 268 13.91 16.60 38.62
C PRO A 268 14.16 15.63 39.77
N GLU A 269 15.42 15.24 39.98
CA GLU A 269 15.86 14.39 41.07
C GLU A 269 15.16 14.79 42.38
N ARG A 270 14.31 13.90 42.91
CA ARG A 270 13.74 14.07 44.25
C ARG A 270 14.90 14.16 45.24
N LYS A 271 15.14 15.36 45.76
CA LYS A 271 15.98 15.61 46.94
C LYS A 271 15.64 14.56 48.02
N LYS A 272 16.55 13.62 48.27
CA LYS A 272 16.49 12.74 49.44
C LYS A 272 16.43 13.61 50.69
N GLN A 273 15.26 13.68 51.31
CA GLN A 273 15.12 14.21 52.67
C GLN A 273 15.90 13.28 53.60
N LYS A 274 17.00 13.80 54.17
CA LYS A 274 17.65 13.20 55.34
C LYS A 274 16.66 13.24 56.50
N LEU A 275 16.17 12.08 56.91
CA LEU A 275 15.69 11.88 58.27
C LEU A 275 16.77 11.11 59.02
N SER A 276 17.31 11.77 60.03
CA SER A 276 18.30 11.32 60.98
C SER A 276 17.87 10.07 61.75
N THR A 277 18.78 9.11 61.91
CA THR A 277 18.98 8.37 63.17
C THR A 277 20.45 7.97 63.27
N ASP A 278 20.98 8.14 64.47
CA ASP A 278 22.39 8.05 64.86
C ASP A 278 22.96 6.62 64.79
N ASN A 279 24.25 6.50 64.42
CA ASN A 279 25.31 6.07 65.34
C ASN A 279 26.66 5.88 64.61
N ASP A 280 27.70 6.46 65.21
CA ASP A 280 29.12 6.09 65.28
C ASP A 280 29.69 5.05 64.30
N ASP A 281 30.71 5.41 63.51
CA ASP A 281 32.11 5.24 63.93
C ASP A 281 33.12 5.75 62.87
N GLN A 282 34.36 5.91 63.32
CA GLN A 282 35.48 6.70 62.79
C GLN A 282 36.15 6.16 61.50
N GLN A 283 36.63 7.06 60.61
CA GLN A 283 38.06 7.27 60.22
C GLN A 283 38.29 7.90 58.81
N GLN A 284 38.94 9.09 58.85
CA GLN A 284 40.11 9.57 58.06
C GLN A 284 40.11 9.76 56.51
N GLN A 285 40.39 11.03 56.13
CA GLN A 285 41.33 11.57 55.09
C GLN A 285 40.95 11.65 53.58
N GLN A 286 40.50 12.84 53.14
CA GLN A 286 41.06 13.84 52.17
C GLN A 286 41.77 13.45 50.81
N PRO A 287 41.92 14.38 49.81
CA PRO A 287 41.19 14.40 48.52
C PRO A 287 42.07 14.44 47.22
N SER A 288 41.47 14.30 46.02
CA SER A 288 41.95 14.84 44.71
C SER A 288 40.94 14.46 43.61
N SER A 289 40.26 15.40 42.95
CA SER A 289 40.62 16.09 41.70
C SER A 289 40.92 15.15 40.52
N GLU A 290 40.01 15.04 39.56
CA GLU A 290 40.20 15.53 38.19
C GLU A 290 38.95 15.28 37.33
N SER A 291 38.80 16.16 36.37
CA SER A 291 37.72 16.37 35.41
C SER A 291 37.55 15.25 34.40
N GLU A 292 36.33 14.78 34.20
CA GLU A 292 35.88 14.24 32.93
C GLU A 292 34.59 14.94 32.50
N LEU A 293 34.67 15.68 31.39
CA LEU A 293 33.53 16.14 30.62
C LEU A 293 32.77 14.90 30.14
N LEU A 294 31.62 14.60 30.76
CA LEU A 294 30.64 13.68 30.21
C LEU A 294 29.59 14.49 29.43
N THR A 295 29.71 14.51 28.11
CA THR A 295 28.58 14.81 27.23
C THR A 295 27.60 13.63 27.28
N THR A 296 26.57 13.73 28.12
CA THR A 296 25.49 12.75 28.16
C THR A 296 24.51 13.00 27.02
N GLU A 297 24.68 12.29 25.91
CA GLU A 297 23.60 12.10 24.93
C GLU A 297 22.54 11.17 25.55
N THR A 298 21.41 11.73 25.97
CA THR A 298 20.24 10.94 26.36
C THR A 298 19.47 10.53 25.10
N SER A 299 19.79 9.36 24.54
CA SER A 299 18.99 8.74 23.47
C SER A 299 17.71 8.16 24.08
N SER A 300 16.59 8.88 23.96
CA SER A 300 15.27 8.27 24.19
C SER A 300 14.94 7.39 22.98
N SER A 301 14.51 6.15 23.21
CA SER A 301 14.17 5.23 22.11
C SER A 301 13.00 5.80 21.29
N PRO A 302 12.99 5.65 19.96
CA PRO A 302 11.85 6.04 19.12
C PRO A 302 10.51 5.52 19.71
N LYS A 303 10.48 4.27 20.18
CA LYS A 303 9.33 3.61 20.82
C LYS A 303 8.68 4.46 21.94
N GLN A 304 9.47 5.13 22.78
CA GLN A 304 8.96 5.94 23.90
C GLN A 304 8.32 7.26 23.44
N ILE A 305 8.92 7.92 22.45
CA ILE A 305 8.42 9.19 21.89
C ILE A 305 7.11 8.92 21.14
N PHE A 306 7.08 7.84 20.39
CA PHE A 306 5.92 7.37 19.66
C PHE A 306 4.75 6.91 20.55
N SER A 307 5.05 6.28 21.70
CA SER A 307 4.02 5.98 22.71
C SER A 307 3.42 7.23 23.35
N SER A 308 4.24 8.26 23.58
CA SER A 308 3.78 9.57 24.07
C SER A 308 2.92 10.30 23.04
N LEU A 309 3.28 10.17 21.76
CA LEU A 309 2.52 10.67 20.62
C LEU A 309 1.11 10.03 20.52
N LYS A 310 0.99 8.71 20.65
CA LYS A 310 -0.31 7.98 20.60
C LYS A 310 -1.27 8.38 21.71
N ASN A 311 -0.74 8.69 22.89
CA ASN A 311 -1.53 9.10 24.06
C ASN A 311 -1.84 10.61 24.08
N SER A 312 -1.24 11.38 23.18
CA SER A 312 -1.50 12.81 23.04
C SER A 312 -2.78 13.04 22.23
N SER A 313 -3.57 14.05 22.61
CA SER A 313 -4.73 14.50 21.83
C SER A 313 -4.37 15.02 20.44
N VAL A 314 -3.07 15.16 20.14
CA VAL A 314 -2.53 15.63 18.87
C VAL A 314 -2.87 14.71 17.69
N PHE A 315 -2.99 13.39 17.88
CA PHE A 315 -3.41 12.49 16.79
C PHE A 315 -4.85 12.71 16.32
N ASN A 316 -5.67 13.32 17.18
CA ASN A 316 -7.06 13.67 16.87
C ASN A 316 -7.20 15.13 16.42
N ASP A 317 -6.11 15.91 16.42
CA ASP A 317 -6.14 17.29 15.94
C ASP A 317 -5.96 17.32 14.42
N GLU A 318 -7.08 17.42 13.71
CA GLU A 318 -7.14 17.56 12.24
C GLU A 318 -6.53 18.88 11.72
N SER A 319 -5.85 19.67 12.54
CA SER A 319 -5.25 20.95 12.18
C SER A 319 -3.74 21.01 12.35
N SER A 320 -3.08 19.90 12.68
CA SER A 320 -1.64 19.86 12.88
C SER A 320 -0.97 18.61 12.29
N TYR A 321 0.36 18.67 12.12
CA TYR A 321 1.22 17.53 11.81
C TYR A 321 2.48 17.58 12.68
N VAL A 322 3.16 16.45 12.83
CA VAL A 322 4.44 16.33 13.55
C VAL A 322 5.55 15.97 12.58
N TYR A 323 6.62 16.73 12.57
CA TYR A 323 7.85 16.34 11.88
C TYR A 323 8.73 15.52 12.84
N CYS A 324 9.07 14.30 12.45
CA CYS A 324 10.00 13.43 13.15
C CYS A 324 11.31 13.34 12.35
N PRO A 325 12.40 13.93 12.85
CA PRO A 325 13.68 13.90 12.15
C PRO A 325 14.18 12.45 11.90
N PRO A 326 14.92 12.21 10.80
CA PRO A 326 15.37 13.20 9.84
C PRO A 326 14.40 13.48 8.67
N ARG A 327 13.42 12.60 8.39
CA ARG A 327 12.63 12.65 7.13
C ARG A 327 11.22 12.05 7.24
N ARG A 328 10.64 12.03 8.44
CA ARG A 328 9.31 11.46 8.68
C ARG A 328 8.33 12.56 9.09
N TYR A 329 7.13 12.51 8.55
CA TYR A 329 6.06 13.47 8.85
C TYR A 329 4.79 12.70 9.17
N ILE A 330 4.12 13.08 10.25
CA ILE A 330 2.94 12.38 10.76
C ILE A 330 1.77 13.35 10.73
N PHE A 331 0.77 13.01 9.94
CA PHE A 331 -0.43 13.76 9.64
C PHE A 331 -1.66 13.11 10.30
N PRO A 332 -2.80 13.83 10.36
CA PRO A 332 -4.07 13.26 10.81
C PRO A 332 -4.46 12.00 10.03
N GLY A 333 -4.95 10.99 10.75
CA GLY A 333 -5.33 9.69 10.17
C GLY A 333 -4.19 8.70 9.97
N ALA A 334 -3.01 8.94 10.57
CA ALA A 334 -1.93 7.97 10.57
C ALA A 334 -2.25 6.77 11.48
N GLU A 335 -2.03 5.56 10.95
CA GLU A 335 -2.21 4.28 11.64
C GLU A 335 -0.83 3.76 12.01
N ILE A 336 -0.37 4.12 13.21
CA ILE A 336 0.95 3.69 13.68
C ILE A 336 0.80 2.54 14.65
N ASP A 337 1.13 1.34 14.19
CA ASP A 337 1.32 0.18 15.04
C ASP A 337 2.79 0.07 15.45
N PHE A 338 3.02 -0.23 16.73
CA PHE A 338 4.35 -0.19 17.38
C PHE A 338 4.84 -1.57 17.80
N SER A 339 4.16 -2.62 17.34
CA SER A 339 4.39 -4.00 17.74
C SER A 339 5.58 -4.65 17.03
N SER A 340 5.93 -4.25 15.81
CA SER A 340 6.84 -5.03 14.94
C SER A 340 8.30 -4.59 14.92
N ASP A 341 8.73 -3.70 15.81
CA ASP A 341 10.14 -3.30 15.83
C ASP A 341 11.08 -4.36 16.46
N ASP A 342 10.68 -5.63 16.70
CA ASP A 342 11.58 -6.70 17.21
C ASP A 342 11.12 -8.17 17.02
N ASP A 343 10.19 -8.49 16.12
CA ASP A 343 9.88 -9.91 15.84
C ASP A 343 10.33 -10.25 14.41
N GLU A 344 11.43 -11.00 14.32
CA GLU A 344 11.76 -11.84 13.17
C GLU A 344 10.51 -12.69 12.87
N GLU A 345 9.73 -12.33 11.85
CA GLU A 345 8.77 -13.25 11.29
C GLU A 345 9.55 -14.23 10.41
N ASP A 346 9.62 -15.46 10.92
CA ASP A 346 10.12 -16.66 10.27
C ASP A 346 9.68 -16.73 8.80
N ASP A 347 10.66 -16.68 7.90
CA ASP A 347 10.52 -17.19 6.54
C ASP A 347 10.32 -18.71 6.63
N ASP A 348 9.10 -19.16 6.90
CA ASP A 348 8.65 -20.53 6.61
C ASP A 348 8.40 -20.66 5.09
N ASP A 349 9.44 -20.42 4.29
CA ASP A 349 9.55 -21.01 2.95
C ASP A 349 9.92 -22.49 3.17
N ASN A 350 8.91 -23.32 3.44
CA ASN A 350 9.04 -24.76 3.19
C ASN A 350 9.01 -24.97 1.67
N ASP A 351 10.16 -24.75 1.04
CA ASP A 351 10.52 -25.40 -0.21
C ASP A 351 10.69 -26.90 0.12
N ASP A 352 9.63 -27.68 -0.11
CA ASP A 352 9.74 -29.13 -0.30
C ASP A 352 10.52 -29.37 -1.61
N ASP A 353 11.86 -29.36 -1.50
CA ASP A 353 12.76 -30.01 -2.45
C ASP A 353 12.51 -31.52 -2.37
N ASP A 354 11.57 -32.03 -3.18
CA ASP A 354 11.46 -33.45 -3.46
C ASP A 354 12.65 -33.89 -4.34
N ASP A 355 13.62 -34.50 -3.66
CA ASP A 355 14.68 -35.35 -4.20
C ASP A 355 14.09 -36.44 -5.12
N ASP A 356 14.08 -36.22 -6.43
CA ASP A 356 13.88 -37.30 -7.40
C ASP A 356 15.22 -37.75 -8.01
N ASN A 357 15.81 -38.70 -7.29
CA ASN A 357 16.94 -39.52 -7.63
C ASN A 357 16.62 -40.40 -8.86
N SER A 358 17.09 -40.03 -10.05
CA SER A 358 17.17 -40.96 -11.17
C SER A 358 18.62 -41.23 -11.57
N SER A 359 19.01 -42.47 -11.27
CA SER A 359 20.27 -43.11 -11.51
C SER A 359 20.63 -43.19 -13.00
N TYR A 360 21.89 -42.91 -13.28
CA TYR A 360 22.61 -43.28 -14.49
C TYR A 360 22.47 -44.78 -14.78
N GLU A 361 21.85 -45.13 -15.90
CA GLU A 361 22.14 -46.37 -16.61
C GLU A 361 22.74 -46.03 -17.98
N THR A 362 24.00 -46.41 -18.13
CA THR A 362 24.75 -46.50 -19.38
C THR A 362 24.20 -47.64 -20.21
N ASP A 363 23.94 -47.41 -21.50
CA ASP A 363 24.01 -48.46 -22.51
C ASP A 363 24.65 -47.94 -23.79
N ASP A 364 25.50 -48.81 -24.31
CA ASP A 364 26.54 -48.63 -25.29
C ASP A 364 26.05 -48.53 -26.74
N GLU A 365 26.92 -47.90 -27.54
CA GLU A 365 27.29 -48.21 -28.92
C GLU A 365 26.18 -48.43 -29.97
N GLU A 366 26.14 -47.55 -30.98
CA GLU A 366 26.12 -48.05 -32.37
C GLU A 366 26.80 -47.10 -33.36
N GLU A 367 27.61 -47.72 -34.21
CA GLU A 367 28.62 -47.16 -35.10
C GLU A 367 28.04 -46.36 -36.28
N LEU A 368 28.76 -45.29 -36.65
CA LEU A 368 28.71 -44.69 -37.99
C LEU A 368 29.37 -45.62 -39.03
N PRO A 369 28.88 -45.60 -40.29
CA PRO A 369 29.83 -45.54 -41.39
C PRO A 369 29.52 -44.45 -42.44
N ARG A 370 30.49 -43.55 -42.57
CA ARG A 370 31.19 -43.10 -43.80
C ARG A 370 30.40 -42.97 -45.12
N LYS A 371 30.37 -41.71 -45.58
CA LYS A 371 30.73 -41.16 -46.92
C LYS A 371 30.69 -42.09 -48.16
N ASN A 372 29.96 -41.62 -49.18
CA ASN A 372 30.35 -41.45 -50.60
C ASN A 372 29.35 -40.44 -51.20
N VAL A 373 29.70 -39.26 -51.73
CA VAL A 373 30.29 -38.97 -53.06
C VAL A 373 29.57 -39.72 -54.19
N GLU A 374 28.51 -39.15 -54.75
CA GLU A 374 28.48 -38.47 -56.07
C GLU A 374 27.17 -37.67 -56.22
#